data_AF-A0A3L7WXW1-F1
#
_entry.id   AF-A0A3L7WXW1-F1
#
_cell.length_a   1.000
_cell.length_b   1.000
_cell.length_c   1.000
_cell.angle_alpha   90.00
_cell.angle_beta   90.00
_cell.angle_gamma   90.00
#
_symmetry.space_group_name_H-M   'P 1'
#
loop_
_entity.id
_entity.type
_entity.pdbx_description
1 polymer ?
#
loop_
_entity_poly.entity_id
_entity_poly.type
_entity_poly.pdbx_seq_one_letter_code
_entity_poly.pdbx_strand_id
1 'polypeptide(L)' 'VGTPPPRVLIVDDVTTTGATLSEVARVLREGGATHRYAVAMARED' A
#
# COMPACT_ATOMS: atom_id res chain seq x y z
N VAL A 1 9.70 -1.85 15.69
CA VAL A 1 8.63 -2.15 14.70
C VAL A 1 8.87 -3.56 14.21
N GLY A 2 7.84 -4.42 14.24
CA GLY A 2 7.96 -5.83 13.85
C GLY A 2 7.80 -6.04 12.35
N THR A 3 8.14 -7.24 11.87
CA THR A 3 7.91 -7.65 10.49
C THR A 3 6.41 -7.56 10.16
N PRO A 4 6.01 -6.84 9.08
CA PRO A 4 4.62 -6.83 8.62
C PRO A 4 4.12 -8.24 8.26
N PRO A 5 2.81 -8.49 8.33
CA PRO A 5 2.25 -9.76 7.92
C PRO A 5 2.50 -10.00 6.42
N PRO A 6 2.52 -11.27 5.97
CA PRO A 6 2.80 -11.61 4.57
C PRO A 6 1.74 -11.06 3.60
N ARG A 7 0.51 -10.81 4.06
CA ARG A 7 -0.58 -10.27 3.24
C ARG A 7 -1.09 -8.96 3.84
N VAL A 8 -1.06 -7.89 3.06
CA VAL A 8 -1.49 -6.55 3.47
C VAL A 8 -2.45 -5.97 2.43
N LEU A 9 -3.56 -5.41 2.90
CA LEU A 9 -4.44 -4.55 2.13
C LEU A 9 -4.26 -3.11 2.63
N ILE A 10 -3.80 -2.24 1.74
CA ILE A 10 -3.72 -0.80 1.95
C ILE A 10 -5.06 -0.21 1.55
N VAL A 11 -5.67 0.56 2.45
CA VAL A 11 -6.94 1.24 2.22
C VAL A 11 -6.69 2.74 2.33
N ASP A 12 -7.11 3.47 1.30
CA ASP A 12 -7.08 4.92 1.26
C ASP A 12 -8.46 5.45 0.82
N ASP A 13 -8.76 6.71 1.10
CA ASP A 13 -10.00 7.32 0.65
C ASP A 13 -9.90 7.73 -0.84
N VAL A 14 -8.88 8.51 -1.19
CA VAL A 14 -8.65 9.05 -2.53
C VAL A 14 -7.21 8.83 -2.93
N THR A 15 -6.98 8.34 -4.14
CA THR A 15 -5.64 8.31 -4.72
C THR A 15 -5.51 9.32 -5.86
N THR A 16 -4.38 10.02 -5.93
CA THR A 16 -4.05 10.89 -7.06
C THR A 16 -3.17 10.10 -8.05
N THR A 17 -1.88 10.43 -8.12
CA THR A 17 -0.87 9.75 -8.96
C THR A 17 -0.55 8.33 -8.49
N GLY A 18 -1.02 7.93 -7.31
CA GLY A 18 -0.67 6.65 -6.67
C GLY A 18 0.73 6.64 -6.03
N ALA A 19 1.43 7.78 -5.96
CA ALA A 19 2.78 7.86 -5.37
C ALA A 19 2.81 7.38 -3.92
N THR A 20 1.85 7.80 -3.08
CA THR A 20 1.76 7.39 -1.68
C THR A 20 1.56 5.88 -1.53
N LEU A 21 0.58 5.31 -2.25
CA LEU A 21 0.31 3.87 -2.24
C LEU A 21 1.52 3.05 -2.72
N SER A 22 2.24 3.56 -3.72
CA SER A 22 3.44 2.91 -4.26
C SER A 22 4.58 2.90 -3.24
N GLU A 23 4.79 4.01 -2.54
CA GLU A 23 5.81 4.11 -1.50
C GLU A 23 5.49 3.23 -0.29
N VAL A 24 4.22 3.19 0.14
CA VAL A 24 3.77 2.26 1.19
C VAL A 24 3.99 0.81 0.76
N ALA A 25 3.63 0.45 -0.47
CA ALA A 25 3.87 -0.90 -0.99
C ALA A 25 5.37 -1.24 -1.05
N ARG A 26 6.23 -0.27 -1.39
CA ARG A 26 7.69 -0.43 -1.40
C ARG A 26 8.23 -0.73 0.00
N VAL A 27 7.84 0.07 1.00
CA VAL A 27 8.25 -0.12 2.40
C VAL A 27 7.75 -1.44 2.96
N LEU A 28 6.50 -1.83 2.68
CA LEU A 28 5.95 -3.11 3.11
C LEU A 28 6.69 -4.31 2.49
N ARG A 29 7.07 -4.20 1.20
CA ARG A 29 7.90 -5.20 0.52
C ARG A 29 9.27 -5.32 1.18
N GLU A 30 9.91 -4.20 1.48
CA GLU A 30 11.21 -4.18 2.16
C GLU A 30 11.14 -4.73 3.58
N GLY A 31 9.99 -4.56 4.24
CA GLY A 31 9.68 -5.21 5.51
C GLY A 31 9.36 -6.70 5.42
N GLY A 32 9.24 -7.29 4.23
CA GLY A 32 9.02 -8.73 4.05
C GLY A 32 7.57 -9.15 3.77
N ALA A 33 6.64 -8.22 3.59
CA ALA A 33 5.30 -8.57 3.08
C ALA A 33 5.43 -9.18 1.67
N THR A 34 4.68 -10.23 1.36
CA THR A 34 4.75 -10.94 0.07
C THR A 34 3.59 -10.60 -0.87
N HIS A 35 2.41 -10.31 -0.32
CA HIS A 35 1.22 -9.92 -1.05
C HIS A 35 0.74 -8.56 -0.56
N ARG A 36 0.69 -7.59 -1.47
CA ARG A 36 0.31 -6.21 -1.17
C ARG A 36 -0.75 -5.81 -2.20
N TYR A 37 -1.91 -5.40 -1.72
CA TYR A 37 -2.98 -4.85 -2.53
C TYR A 37 -3.29 -3.45 -2.03
N ALA A 38 -3.73 -2.58 -2.93
CA ALA A 38 -4.19 -1.26 -2.59
C ALA A 38 -5.59 -1.04 -3.15
N VAL A 39 -6.45 -0.41 -2.37
CA VAL A 39 -7.77 0.04 -2.79
C VAL A 39 -7.97 1.47 -2.30
N ALA A 40 -8.48 2.31 -3.19
CA ALA A 40 -8.96 3.64 -2.86
C ALA A 40 -10.44 3.75 -3.25
N MET A 41 -11.23 4.48 -2.47
CA MET A 41 -12.65 4.69 -2.77
C MET A 41 -12.85 5.58 -4.00
N ALA A 42 -11.94 6.53 -4.23
CA ALA A 42 -11.93 7.40 -5.39
C ALA A 42 -10.52 7.59 -5.96
N ARG A 43 -10.48 8.09 -7.19
CA ARG A 43 -9.25 8.55 -7.86
C ARG A 43 -9.46 9.98 -8.33
N GLU A 44 -8.50 10.83 -8.04
CA GLU A 44 -8.37 12.17 -8.60
C GLU A 44 -7.36 12.11 -9.74
N ASP A 45 -7.75 12.60 -10.91
CA ASP A 45 -6.95 12.60 -12.15
C ASP A 45 -6.14 13.89 -12.33
#